data_AF-A0A9D4T8Z4-F1
#
_entry.id   AF-A0A9D4T8Z4-F1
#
_cell.length_a   1.000
_cell.length_b   1.000
_cell.length_c   1.000
_cell.angle_alpha   90.00
_cell.angle_beta   90.00
_cell.angle_gamma   90.00
#
_symmetry.space_group_name_H-M   'P 1'
#
loop_
_entity.id
_entity.type
_entity.pdbx_description
1 polymer ?
#
loop_
_entity_poly.entity_id
_entity_poly.type
_entity_poly.pdbx_seq_one_letter_code
_entity_poly.pdbx_strand_id
1 'polypeptide(L)'
;MYIGLSKPCLSLACQYQDPEGSYQCPEWCDIDLNGTYEPSYNVAPTSYCPVLVDNSKLDDNMPSKRVLAAMKWGLVPSWHRGDPADFELHKFNCRVEGCNSRKCYQPAIAKGRRCVVVAEGYYEWKKPASCATKEAFFVYFKQPAGISMVTRDWDCKWEGENSLPGRPLARSQAADNGRHI
;
A
#
# COMPACT_ATOMS: atom_id res chain seq x y z
N MET A 1 -0.02 -8.05 6.45
CA MET A 1 -0.94 -6.89 6.29
C MET A 1 -2.34 -7.42 6.08
N TYR A 2 -3.35 -6.59 6.34
CA TYR A 2 -4.75 -6.87 6.02
C TYR A 2 -5.14 -5.98 4.84
N ILE A 3 -5.54 -6.61 3.73
CA ILE A 3 -5.95 -5.93 2.49
C ILE A 3 -7.09 -6.75 1.87
N GLY A 4 -8.30 -6.61 2.42
CA GLY A 4 -9.49 -7.38 2.07
C GLY A 4 -10.44 -6.69 1.09
N LEU A 5 -10.15 -5.46 0.64
CA LEU A 5 -10.96 -4.73 -0.34
C LEU A 5 -10.73 -5.23 -1.77
N SER A 6 -11.79 -5.28 -2.57
CA SER A 6 -11.70 -5.59 -4.01
C SER A 6 -11.01 -4.46 -4.80
N LYS A 7 -10.57 -4.74 -6.04
CA LYS A 7 -9.99 -3.72 -6.93
C LYS A 7 -10.87 -2.45 -7.05
N PRO A 8 -12.19 -2.54 -7.32
CA PRO A 8 -13.05 -1.36 -7.38
C PRO A 8 -13.17 -0.58 -6.06
N CYS A 9 -13.31 -1.28 -4.92
CA CYS A 9 -13.38 -0.61 -3.63
C CYS A 9 -12.06 0.08 -3.26
N LEU A 10 -10.91 -0.49 -3.63
CA LEU A 10 -9.60 0.16 -3.47
C LEU A 10 -9.48 1.42 -4.32
N SER A 11 -9.92 1.41 -5.57
CA SER A 11 -9.95 2.60 -6.42
C SER A 11 -10.78 3.71 -5.77
N LEU A 12 -11.96 3.38 -5.23
CA LEU A 12 -12.83 4.34 -4.55
C LEU A 12 -12.24 4.86 -3.25
N ALA A 13 -11.62 3.99 -2.44
CA ALA A 13 -10.95 4.39 -1.21
C ALA A 13 -9.70 5.27 -1.47
N CYS A 14 -9.09 5.16 -2.65
CA CYS A 14 -7.88 5.89 -3.04
C CYS A 14 -8.16 7.13 -3.90
N GLN A 15 -9.40 7.63 -3.93
CA GLN A 15 -9.72 8.88 -4.61
C GLN A 15 -8.83 10.03 -4.12
N TYR A 16 -8.46 10.91 -5.04
CA TYR A 16 -7.58 12.04 -4.75
C TYR A 16 -7.99 13.27 -5.56
N GLN A 17 -7.53 14.44 -5.13
CA GLN A 17 -7.59 15.65 -5.94
C GLN A 17 -6.28 15.82 -6.71
N ASP A 18 -6.39 16.06 -8.01
CA ASP A 18 -5.28 16.49 -8.85
C ASP A 18 -4.86 17.95 -8.54
N PRO A 19 -3.73 18.44 -9.09
CA PRO A 19 -3.29 19.81 -8.88
C PRO A 19 -4.32 20.87 -9.32
N GLU A 20 -5.17 20.55 -10.28
CA GLU A 20 -6.26 21.39 -10.79
C GLU A 20 -7.49 21.40 -9.86
N GLY A 21 -7.50 20.54 -8.83
CA GLY A 21 -8.55 20.44 -7.83
C GLY A 21 -9.70 19.48 -8.18
N SER A 22 -9.60 18.78 -9.32
CA SER A 22 -10.62 17.83 -9.77
C SER A 22 -10.43 16.48 -9.06
N TYR A 23 -11.55 15.83 -8.72
CA TYR A 23 -11.53 14.52 -8.09
C TYR A 23 -11.23 13.43 -9.12
N GLN A 24 -10.19 12.67 -8.85
CA GLN A 24 -9.74 11.55 -9.67
C GLN A 24 -9.91 10.24 -8.90
N CYS A 25 -10.38 9.21 -9.59
CA CYS A 25 -10.39 7.84 -9.12
C CYS A 25 -9.21 7.10 -9.76
N PRO A 26 -8.23 6.59 -9.00
CA PRO A 26 -7.08 5.90 -9.59
C PRO A 26 -7.51 4.59 -10.25
N GLU A 27 -7.14 4.47 -11.52
CA GLU A 27 -7.34 3.26 -12.31
C GLU A 27 -6.28 2.21 -11.96
N TRP A 28 -6.63 0.94 -12.17
CA TRP A 28 -5.69 -0.14 -12.06
C TRP A 28 -4.83 -0.21 -13.32
N CYS A 29 -3.51 -0.21 -13.12
CA CYS A 29 -2.52 -0.48 -14.14
C CYS A 29 -1.95 -1.88 -13.88
N ASP A 30 -2.26 -2.81 -14.77
CA ASP A 30 -1.66 -4.14 -14.74
C ASP A 30 -0.23 -4.03 -15.29
N ILE A 31 0.72 -4.08 -14.38
CA ILE A 31 2.15 -4.15 -14.73
C ILE A 31 2.52 -5.61 -14.95
N ASP A 32 3.15 -5.91 -16.08
CA ASP A 32 3.55 -7.27 -16.47
C ASP A 32 4.72 -7.78 -15.62
N LEU A 33 4.44 -8.04 -14.34
CA LEU A 33 5.39 -8.54 -13.35
C LEU A 33 5.00 -9.94 -12.85
N ASN A 34 4.24 -10.71 -13.64
CA ASN A 34 3.83 -12.08 -13.35
C ASN A 34 3.02 -12.25 -12.04
N GLY A 35 2.35 -11.21 -11.56
CA GLY A 35 1.52 -11.28 -10.37
C GLY A 35 0.35 -10.31 -10.37
N THR A 36 -0.77 -10.75 -9.80
CA THR A 36 -1.98 -9.95 -9.60
C THR A 36 -2.23 -9.71 -8.12
N TYR A 37 -2.93 -8.63 -7.83
CA TYR A 37 -3.47 -8.39 -6.49
C TYR A 37 -4.69 -9.26 -6.25
N GLU A 38 -4.68 -9.98 -5.13
CA GLU A 38 -5.82 -10.72 -4.60
C GLU A 38 -6.13 -10.26 -3.17
N PRO A 39 -7.40 -9.95 -2.84
CA PRO A 39 -7.78 -9.58 -1.48
C PRO A 39 -7.45 -10.69 -0.47
N SER A 40 -6.80 -10.32 0.63
CA SER A 40 -6.44 -11.24 1.70
C SER A 40 -6.37 -10.54 3.06
N TYR A 41 -6.80 -11.25 4.09
CA TYR A 41 -6.69 -10.81 5.48
C TYR A 41 -5.30 -11.02 6.03
N ASN A 42 -4.48 -11.85 5.39
CA ASN A 42 -3.14 -12.20 5.85
C ASN A 42 -2.15 -12.15 4.69
N VAL A 43 -1.88 -10.93 4.22
CA VAL A 43 -0.88 -10.66 3.19
C VAL A 43 0.50 -10.75 3.82
N ALA A 44 1.32 -11.68 3.34
CA ALA A 44 2.67 -11.92 3.83
C ALA A 44 3.72 -11.26 2.92
N PRO A 45 4.99 -11.15 3.37
CA PRO A 45 6.08 -10.76 2.48
C PRO A 45 6.09 -11.63 1.22
N THR A 46 6.59 -11.09 0.11
CA THR A 46 6.57 -11.68 -1.25
C THR A 46 5.21 -11.71 -1.96
N SER A 47 4.10 -11.45 -1.27
CA SER A 47 2.78 -11.29 -1.92
C SER A 47 2.69 -9.98 -2.70
N TYR A 48 1.79 -9.93 -3.69
CA TYR A 48 1.50 -8.71 -4.45
C TYR A 48 0.51 -7.84 -3.69
N CYS A 49 0.92 -6.60 -3.42
CA CYS A 49 0.15 -5.62 -2.67
C CYS A 49 -0.30 -4.47 -3.59
N PRO A 50 -1.47 -3.87 -3.35
CA PRO A 50 -1.87 -2.66 -4.05
C PRO A 50 -0.98 -1.49 -3.60
N VAL A 51 -0.44 -0.77 -4.57
CA VAL A 51 0.29 0.47 -4.32
C VAL A 51 -0.28 1.59 -5.17
N LEU A 52 -0.38 2.77 -4.58
CA LEU A 52 -0.62 4.00 -5.32
C LEU A 52 0.73 4.56 -5.76
N VAL A 53 0.89 4.75 -7.07
CA VAL A 53 2.16 5.15 -7.69
C VAL A 53 1.89 6.14 -8.82
N ASP A 54 2.87 6.99 -9.11
CA ASP A 54 2.84 7.84 -10.30
C ASP A 54 3.14 6.98 -11.53
N ASN A 55 2.24 6.97 -12.51
CA ASN A 55 2.32 6.16 -13.71
C ASN A 55 3.59 6.44 -14.53
N SER A 56 4.09 7.68 -14.52
CA SER A 56 5.37 8.05 -15.14
C SER A 56 6.59 7.38 -14.50
N LYS A 57 6.42 6.69 -13.36
CA LYS A 57 7.47 5.88 -12.70
C LYS A 57 7.38 4.40 -13.05
N LEU A 58 6.31 3.98 -13.72
CA LEU A 58 6.12 2.63 -14.25
C LEU A 58 6.57 2.57 -15.71
N ASP A 59 6.15 3.55 -16.51
CA ASP A 59 6.54 3.73 -17.90
C ASP A 59 6.85 5.21 -18.13
N ASP A 60 8.08 5.52 -18.56
CA ASP A 60 8.54 6.89 -18.79
C ASP A 60 7.76 7.59 -19.93
N ASN A 61 7.00 6.85 -20.74
CA ASN A 61 6.14 7.41 -21.80
C ASN A 61 4.72 7.76 -21.32
N MET A 62 4.35 7.39 -20.09
CA MET A 62 3.02 7.66 -19.55
C MET A 62 2.95 9.02 -18.87
N PRO A 63 1.81 9.73 -18.96
CA PRO A 63 1.62 11.00 -18.25
C PRO A 63 1.68 10.80 -16.73
N SER A 64 2.11 11.84 -16.01
CA SER A 64 2.09 11.84 -14.55
C SER A 64 0.63 11.82 -14.07
N LYS A 65 0.21 10.67 -13.53
CA LYS A 65 -1.12 10.41 -12.96
C LYS A 65 -0.96 9.36 -11.88
N ARG A 66 -1.69 9.47 -10.77
CA ARG A 66 -1.67 8.41 -9.75
C ARG A 66 -2.54 7.25 -10.20
N VAL A 67 -1.96 6.05 -10.20
CA VAL A 67 -2.60 4.78 -10.56
C VAL A 67 -2.41 3.76 -9.45
N LEU A 68 -3.29 2.78 -9.38
CA LEU A 68 -3.11 1.59 -8.55
C LEU A 68 -2.38 0.53 -9.35
N ALA A 69 -1.36 -0.09 -8.77
CA ALA A 69 -0.66 -1.22 -9.36
C ALA A 69 -0.44 -2.33 -8.33
N ALA A 70 -0.36 -3.57 -8.78
CA ALA A 70 0.01 -4.70 -7.93
C ALA A 70 1.54 -4.85 -7.93
N MET A 71 2.18 -4.60 -6.79
CA MET A 71 3.64 -4.75 -6.64
C MET A 71 3.99 -5.79 -5.58
N LYS A 72 5.04 -6.56 -5.86
CA LYS A 72 5.57 -7.55 -4.92
C LYS A 72 6.10 -6.87 -3.65
N TRP A 73 5.70 -7.37 -2.48
CA TRP A 73 6.24 -6.93 -1.19
C TRP A 73 7.65 -7.50 -0.97
N GLY A 74 8.63 -6.80 -1.52
CA GLY A 74 10.06 -7.10 -1.39
C GLY A 74 10.84 -6.40 -2.48
N LEU A 75 11.82 -5.58 -2.10
CA LEU A 75 12.59 -4.82 -3.08
C LEU A 75 13.65 -5.71 -3.76
N VAL A 76 13.46 -5.95 -5.05
CA VAL A 76 14.49 -6.53 -5.93
C VAL A 76 15.32 -5.40 -6.54
N PRO A 77 16.63 -5.31 -6.22
CA PRO A 77 17.48 -4.27 -6.78
C PRO A 77 17.67 -4.43 -8.29
N SER A 78 17.82 -3.31 -9.00
CA SER A 78 17.96 -3.29 -10.47
C SER A 78 19.20 -3.99 -11.02
N TRP A 79 20.19 -4.30 -10.17
CA TRP A 79 21.40 -5.03 -10.56
C TRP A 79 21.23 -6.55 -10.49
N HIS A 80 20.17 -7.05 -9.86
CA HIS A 80 19.85 -8.48 -9.87
C HIS A 80 19.51 -8.90 -11.30
N ARG A 81 20.09 -10.01 -11.77
CA ARG A 81 19.92 -10.49 -13.15
C ARG A 81 19.24 -11.87 -13.25
N GLY A 82 18.61 -12.34 -12.18
CA GLY A 82 17.81 -13.58 -12.15
C GLY A 82 16.32 -13.31 -11.98
N ASP A 83 15.54 -14.37 -11.74
CA ASP A 83 14.12 -14.22 -11.40
C ASP A 83 14.00 -13.34 -10.14
N PRO A 84 13.14 -12.31 -10.15
CA PRO A 84 12.76 -11.58 -8.94
C PRO A 84 12.22 -12.46 -7.79
N ALA A 85 11.75 -13.67 -8.09
CA ALA A 85 11.40 -14.72 -7.13
C ALA A 85 12.61 -15.25 -6.35
N ASP A 86 13.75 -15.40 -7.01
CA ASP A 86 14.96 -16.01 -6.46
C ASP A 86 15.81 -15.05 -5.62
N PHE A 87 15.40 -13.79 -5.52
CA PHE A 87 16.14 -12.82 -4.72
C PHE A 87 15.87 -13.01 -3.23
N GLU A 88 16.69 -13.84 -2.58
CA GLU A 88 16.54 -14.28 -1.18
C GLU A 88 16.76 -13.19 -0.12
N LEU A 89 17.27 -12.02 -0.49
CA LEU A 89 17.45 -10.95 0.49
C LEU A 89 16.09 -10.38 0.90
N HIS A 90 15.69 -10.67 2.14
CA HIS A 90 14.49 -10.21 2.86
C HIS A 90 14.41 -8.67 3.02
N LYS A 91 14.38 -7.92 1.92
CA LYS A 91 14.25 -6.45 1.89
C LYS A 91 12.77 -6.05 1.90
N PHE A 92 12.06 -6.50 2.93
CA PHE A 92 10.64 -6.21 3.12
C PHE A 92 10.40 -4.87 3.77
N ASN A 93 11.33 -4.45 4.64
CA ASN A 93 11.28 -3.19 5.37
C ASN A 93 12.60 -2.44 5.25
N CYS A 94 12.49 -1.12 5.19
CA CYS A 94 13.63 -0.21 5.22
C CYS A 94 13.44 0.80 6.34
N ARG A 95 14.45 0.94 7.20
CA ARG A 95 14.48 2.01 8.20
C ARG A 95 14.65 3.34 7.47
N VAL A 96 13.88 4.35 7.86
CA VAL A 96 14.03 5.70 7.30
C VAL A 96 15.44 6.24 7.55
N GLU A 97 16.03 5.84 8.69
CA GLU A 97 17.42 6.09 9.02
C GLU A 97 18.34 5.29 8.08
N GLY A 98 19.03 6.02 7.19
CA GLY A 98 20.01 5.44 6.28
C GLY A 98 19.42 4.76 5.04
N CYS A 99 18.11 4.89 4.75
CA CYS A 99 17.56 4.42 3.48
C CYS A 99 18.27 5.07 2.28
N ASN A 100 18.63 6.35 2.40
CA ASN A 100 19.30 7.12 1.36
C ASN A 100 20.77 6.76 1.11
N SER A 101 21.43 6.01 2.00
CA SER A 101 22.85 5.63 1.84
C SER A 101 23.03 4.16 1.44
N ARG A 102 22.01 3.32 1.65
CA ARG A 102 22.08 1.88 1.35
C ARG A 102 21.94 1.63 -0.14
N LYS A 103 22.94 0.93 -0.73
CA LYS A 103 23.01 0.58 -2.16
C LYS A 103 21.74 -0.07 -2.74
N CYS A 104 20.94 -0.75 -1.92
CA CYS A 104 19.73 -1.40 -2.38
C CYS A 104 18.53 -0.45 -2.54
N TYR A 105 18.46 0.63 -1.74
CA TYR A 105 17.32 1.56 -1.74
C TYR A 105 17.67 2.86 -2.45
N GLN A 106 18.91 3.32 -2.31
CA GLN A 106 19.37 4.62 -2.82
C GLN A 106 19.06 4.85 -4.30
N PRO A 107 19.27 3.89 -5.23
CA PRO A 107 18.98 4.14 -6.65
C PRO A 107 17.49 4.37 -6.93
N ALA A 108 16.60 3.65 -6.23
CA ALA A 108 15.16 3.82 -6.37
C ALA A 108 14.70 5.17 -5.80
N ILE A 109 15.23 5.54 -4.63
CA ILE A 109 14.92 6.82 -3.98
C ILE A 109 15.41 7.99 -4.82
N ALA A 110 16.65 7.95 -5.31
CA ALA A 110 17.25 9.01 -6.13
C ALA A 110 16.48 9.23 -7.44
N LYS A 111 15.87 8.17 -8.00
CA LYS A 111 15.01 8.25 -9.19
C LYS A 111 13.56 8.65 -8.88
N GLY A 112 13.22 8.90 -7.61
CA GLY A 112 11.87 9.24 -7.18
C GLY A 112 10.86 8.11 -7.34
N ARG A 113 11.30 6.85 -7.34
CA ARG A 113 10.43 5.66 -7.42
C ARG A 113 9.76 5.39 -6.07
N ARG A 114 8.88 6.31 -5.69
CA ARG A 114 8.09 6.25 -4.46
C ARG A 114 6.69 5.74 -4.78
N CYS A 115 6.17 4.91 -3.90
CA CYS A 115 4.78 4.47 -3.93
C CYS A 115 4.21 4.48 -2.50
N VAL A 116 2.89 4.47 -2.40
CA VAL A 116 2.17 4.31 -1.13
C VAL A 116 1.54 2.94 -1.13
N VAL A 117 1.96 2.07 -0.23
CA VAL A 117 1.30 0.77 -0.03
C VAL A 117 -0.07 1.03 0.59
N VAL A 118 -1.11 0.50 -0.04
CA VAL A 118 -2.48 0.63 0.44
C VAL A 118 -2.83 -0.60 1.27
N ALA A 119 -3.25 -0.39 2.52
CA ALA A 119 -3.71 -1.45 3.39
C ALA A 119 -4.78 -0.90 4.34
N GLU A 120 -5.73 -1.74 4.71
CA GLU A 120 -6.72 -1.45 5.76
C GLU A 120 -6.07 -1.45 7.15
N GLY A 121 -5.01 -2.25 7.31
CA GLY A 121 -4.19 -2.27 8.51
C GLY A 121 -3.06 -3.29 8.42
N TYR A 122 -2.31 -3.43 9.50
CA TYR A 122 -1.22 -4.39 9.61
C TYR A 122 -1.24 -5.09 10.96
N TYR A 123 -0.51 -6.21 11.04
CA TYR A 123 -0.35 -6.97 12.27
C TYR A 123 0.99 -6.63 12.91
N GLU A 124 0.99 -6.43 14.22
CA GLU A 124 2.21 -6.27 15.01
C GLU A 124 2.18 -7.27 16.17
N TRP A 125 3.34 -7.85 16.49
CA TRP A 125 3.43 -8.85 17.55
C TRP A 125 4.22 -8.30 18.73
N LYS A 126 3.50 -8.01 19.81
CA LYS A 126 4.10 -7.54 21.06
C LYS A 126 4.60 -8.73 21.86
N LYS A 127 5.80 -8.62 22.42
CA LYS A 127 6.33 -9.59 23.40
C LYS A 127 6.29 -8.95 24.79
N PRO A 128 5.33 -9.31 25.66
CA PRO A 128 5.29 -8.82 27.03
C PRO A 128 6.52 -9.30 27.81
N ALA A 129 7.07 -8.47 28.70
CA ALA A 129 8.22 -8.86 29.52
C ALA A 129 7.92 -10.08 30.43
N SER A 130 6.64 -10.27 30.77
CA SER A 130 6.15 -11.33 31.64
C SER A 130 5.77 -12.63 30.93
N CYS A 131 5.78 -12.68 29.58
CA CYS A 131 5.29 -13.84 28.84
C CYS A 131 6.26 -14.25 27.71
N ALA A 132 6.40 -15.56 27.51
CA ALA A 132 7.20 -16.11 26.42
C ALA A 132 6.50 -16.02 25.06
N THR A 133 5.16 -16.02 25.05
CA THR A 133 4.36 -15.95 23.82
C THR A 133 4.18 -14.51 23.37
N LYS A 134 4.14 -14.31 22.05
CA LYS A 134 3.82 -13.02 21.45
C LYS A 134 2.31 -12.90 21.29
N GLU A 135 1.78 -11.71 21.60
CA GLU A 135 0.39 -11.37 21.36
C GLU A 135 0.27 -10.57 20.06
N ALA A 136 -0.72 -10.91 19.23
CA ALA A 136 -0.93 -10.28 17.93
C ALA A 136 -1.93 -9.12 18.06
N PHE A 137 -1.54 -7.96 17.56
CA PHE A 137 -2.36 -6.77 17.48
C PHE A 137 -2.66 -6.45 16.02
N PHE A 138 -3.91 -6.08 15.73
CA PHE A 138 -4.27 -5.50 14.45
C PHE A 138 -4.31 -3.98 14.59
N VAL A 139 -3.43 -3.29 13.84
CA VAL A 139 -3.26 -1.84 13.87
C VAL A 139 -3.84 -1.24 12.60
N TYR A 140 -4.73 -0.26 12.75
CA TYR A 140 -5.44 0.40 11.66
C TYR A 140 -5.79 1.85 12.03
N PHE A 141 -6.11 2.68 11.04
CA PHE A 141 -6.53 4.06 11.29
C PHE A 141 -7.85 4.12 12.06
N LYS A 142 -8.02 5.13 12.91
CA LYS A 142 -9.30 5.38 13.59
C LYS A 142 -10.40 5.60 12.56
N GLN A 143 -11.46 4.80 12.67
CA GLN A 143 -12.61 4.90 11.77
C GLN A 143 -13.58 6.00 12.20
N PRO A 144 -14.24 6.68 11.24
CA PRO A 144 -15.38 7.54 11.52
C PRO A 144 -16.50 6.80 12.28
N ALA A 145 -17.32 7.55 13.03
CA ALA A 145 -18.48 6.97 13.70
C ALA A 145 -19.44 6.31 12.68
N GLY A 146 -19.91 5.10 13.03
CA GLY A 146 -20.77 4.29 12.17
C GLY A 146 -20.03 3.46 11.11
N ILE A 147 -18.70 3.56 11.03
CA ILE A 147 -17.88 2.71 10.18
C ILE A 147 -17.18 1.68 11.05
N SER A 148 -17.32 0.41 10.68
CA SER A 148 -16.65 -0.70 11.35
C SER A 148 -15.79 -1.46 10.35
N MET A 149 -14.55 -1.74 10.75
CA MET A 149 -13.67 -2.65 10.03
C MET A 149 -14.18 -4.10 10.07
N VAL A 150 -15.10 -4.40 10.99
CA VAL A 150 -15.60 -5.76 11.26
C VAL A 150 -16.89 -6.05 10.49
N THR A 151 -17.81 -5.08 10.39
CA THR A 151 -19.07 -5.23 9.63
C THR A 151 -18.88 -4.65 8.24
N ARG A 152 -18.70 -5.52 7.25
CA ARG A 152 -18.11 -5.19 5.94
C ARG A 152 -19.14 -5.02 4.84
N ASP A 153 -20.23 -4.33 5.15
CA ASP A 153 -21.27 -3.98 4.18
C ASP A 153 -20.83 -2.73 3.39
N TRP A 154 -19.83 -2.92 2.52
CA TRP A 154 -19.31 -1.86 1.64
C TRP A 154 -19.85 -2.06 0.23
N ASP A 155 -21.02 -1.50 -0.06
CA ASP A 155 -21.56 -1.46 -1.40
C ASP A 155 -20.92 -0.28 -2.15
N CYS A 156 -19.72 -0.50 -2.69
CA CYS A 156 -18.90 0.53 -3.32
C CYS A 156 -19.44 0.90 -4.72
N LYS A 157 -20.43 1.79 -4.81
CA LYS A 157 -20.89 2.37 -6.09
C LYS A 157 -20.34 3.78 -6.29
N TRP A 158 -19.79 4.05 -7.47
CA TRP A 158 -19.36 5.39 -7.89
C TRP A 158 -20.53 6.10 -8.57
N GLU A 159 -20.96 7.26 -8.08
CA GLU A 159 -22.08 8.03 -8.66
C GLU A 159 -21.65 9.37 -9.28
N GLY A 160 -20.42 9.49 -9.78
CA GLY A 160 -19.95 10.66 -10.52
C GLY A 160 -19.41 11.81 -9.67
N GLU A 161 -19.08 12.92 -10.34
CA GLU A 161 -18.26 14.06 -9.86
C GLU A 161 -18.74 14.76 -8.58
N ASN A 162 -20.01 14.59 -8.19
CA ASN A 162 -20.58 15.22 -6.98
C ASN A 162 -20.95 14.24 -5.87
N SER A 163 -20.57 12.96 -5.99
CA SER A 163 -20.85 11.96 -4.96
C SER A 163 -19.60 11.70 -4.13
N LEU A 164 -19.66 11.97 -2.83
CA LEU A 164 -18.79 11.27 -1.86
C LEU A 164 -19.33 9.83 -1.80
N PRO A 165 -18.68 8.83 -2.40
CA PRO A 165 -19.11 7.46 -2.22
C PRO A 165 -18.88 7.12 -0.74
N GLY A 166 -19.86 6.47 -0.12
CA GLY A 166 -19.88 5.98 1.27
C GLY A 166 -18.60 6.23 2.07
N ARG A 167 -18.62 7.29 2.89
CA ARG A 167 -17.62 7.68 3.92
C ARG A 167 -16.24 7.01 3.73
N PRO A 168 -15.32 7.63 2.97
CA PRO A 168 -14.01 7.04 2.75
C PRO A 168 -13.28 6.80 4.07
N LEU A 169 -12.62 5.64 4.15
CA LEU A 169 -11.56 5.34 5.10
C LEU A 169 -10.62 6.55 5.22
N ALA A 170 -10.26 6.87 6.45
CA ALA A 170 -9.50 8.06 6.84
C ALA A 170 -8.39 8.43 5.83
N ARG A 171 -8.38 9.70 5.42
CA ARG A 171 -7.32 10.29 4.60
C ARG A 171 -5.97 10.05 5.27
N SER A 172 -4.98 9.63 4.49
CA SER A 172 -3.62 9.41 4.96
C SER A 172 -3.03 10.69 5.55
N GLN A 173 -2.92 10.74 6.87
CA GLN A 173 -1.88 11.50 7.54
C GLN A 173 -0.86 10.49 8.07
N ALA A 174 0.41 10.67 7.70
CA ALA A 174 1.51 9.91 8.26
C ALA A 174 1.54 10.18 9.77
N ALA A 175 1.00 9.24 10.55
CA ALA A 175 1.09 9.27 12.00
C ALA A 175 2.38 8.57 12.41
N ASP A 176 3.40 9.38 12.70
CA ASP A 176 4.50 8.99 13.59
C ASP A 176 3.90 8.82 14.99
N ASN A 177 3.70 7.59 15.46
CA ASN A 177 3.35 7.27 16.87
C ASN A 177 3.55 5.79 17.26
N GLY A 178 4.46 5.07 16.61
CA GLY A 178 4.70 3.63 16.87
C GLY A 178 5.53 3.29 18.12
N ARG A 179 5.85 4.24 19.01
CA ARG A 179 6.85 4.00 20.08
C ARG A 179 6.38 3.12 21.25
N HIS A 180 5.12 2.69 21.30
CA HIS A 180 4.56 1.99 22.46
C HIS A 180 3.87 0.64 22.17
N ILE A 181 3.99 0.13 20.95
CA ILE A 181 3.52 -1.21 20.57
C ILE A 181 4.72 -2.12 20.36
#